data_AF-A0A378V392-F1
#
_entry.id   AF-A0A378V392-F1
#
_cell.length_a   1.000
_cell.length_b   1.000
_cell.length_c   1.000
_cell.angle_alpha   90.00
_cell.angle_beta   90.00
_cell.angle_gamma   90.00
#
_symmetry.space_group_name_H-M   'P 1'
#
loop_
_entity.id
_entity.type
_entity.pdbx_description
1 polymer ?
#
loop_
_entity_poly.entity_id
_entity_poly.type
_entity_poly.pdbx_seq_one_letter_code
_entity_poly.pdbx_strand_id
1 'polypeptide(L)'
;MYLIVDDDRARARERVESGLSRIYGDRAGLGDVALAGTADEVARGLREVLDAGAQTIVLNPTGATIAEDREQLERLAADVIPQLT
;
A
#
# COMPACT_ATOMS: atom_id res chain seq x y z
N MET A 1 -6.88 -0.78 -3.89
CA MET A 1 -5.77 -1.57 -3.31
C MET A 1 -5.40 -0.97 -1.98
N TYR A 2 -5.25 -1.79 -0.95
CA TYR A 2 -4.71 -1.37 0.34
C TYR A 2 -3.19 -1.45 0.32
N LEU A 3 -2.53 -0.44 0.89
CA LEU A 3 -1.08 -0.37 0.82
C LEU A 3 -0.43 0.36 2.00
N ILE A 4 0.86 0.09 2.17
CA ILE A 4 1.82 0.88 2.96
C ILE A 4 3.16 0.92 2.21
N VAL A 5 3.71 2.12 2.06
CA VAL A 5 5.09 2.33 1.62
C VAL A 5 5.96 2.53 2.86
N ASP A 6 6.98 1.69 3.01
CA ASP A 6 7.99 1.77 4.05
C ASP A 6 9.35 1.26 3.53
N ASP A 7 10.45 1.88 3.93
CA ASP A 7 11.79 1.44 3.52
C ASP A 7 12.19 0.13 4.21
N ASP A 8 11.58 -0.15 5.35
CA ASP A 8 11.67 -1.44 6.04
C ASP A 8 10.47 -2.32 5.66
N ARG A 9 10.75 -3.40 4.93
CA ARG A 9 9.76 -4.36 4.44
C ARG A 9 8.98 -5.05 5.57
N ALA A 10 9.66 -5.40 6.66
CA ALA A 10 9.02 -6.09 7.77
C ALA A 10 8.05 -5.13 8.48
N ARG A 11 8.48 -3.89 8.67
CA ARG A 11 7.64 -2.83 9.21
C ARG A 11 6.46 -2.50 8.30
N ALA A 12 6.65 -2.48 6.98
CA ALA A 12 5.56 -2.27 6.02
C ALA A 12 4.44 -3.31 6.21
N ARG A 13 4.82 -4.59 6.33
CA ARG A 13 3.89 -5.72 6.51
C ARG A 13 3.13 -5.61 7.83
N GLU A 14 3.83 -5.38 8.94
CA GLU A 14 3.19 -5.19 10.25
C GLU A 14 2.19 -4.02 10.22
N ARG A 15 2.57 -2.90 9.59
CA ARG A 15 1.73 -1.71 9.48
C ARG A 15 0.47 -1.96 8.66
N VAL A 16 0.58 -2.62 7.50
CA VAL A 16 -0.59 -2.90 6.65
C VAL A 16 -1.54 -3.90 7.31
N GLU A 17 -1.01 -4.93 7.97
CA GLU A 17 -1.82 -5.90 8.72
C GLU A 17 -2.57 -5.21 9.86
N SER A 18 -1.87 -4.38 10.62
CA SER A 18 -2.48 -3.61 11.71
C SER A 18 -3.55 -2.64 11.18
N GLY A 19 -3.28 -1.98 10.05
CA GLY A 19 -4.25 -1.10 9.40
C GLY A 19 -5.51 -1.83 8.95
N LEU A 20 -5.35 -3.00 8.33
CA LEU A 20 -6.47 -3.82 7.89
C LEU A 20 -7.27 -4.42 9.05
N SER A 21 -6.62 -4.84 10.14
CA SER A 21 -7.32 -5.28 11.35
C SER A 21 -8.19 -4.15 11.94
N ARG A 22 -7.71 -2.89 11.93
CA ARG A 22 -8.52 -1.74 12.39
C ARG A 22 -9.77 -1.51 11.53
N ILE A 23 -9.70 -1.73 10.22
CA ILE A 23 -10.81 -1.50 9.29
C ILE A 23 -11.79 -2.69 9.30
N TYR A 24 -11.28 -3.91 9.36
CA TYR A 24 -12.03 -5.13 9.04
C TYR A 24 -12.15 -6.15 10.18
N GLY A 25 -11.50 -5.90 11.32
CA GLY A 25 -11.35 -6.82 12.45
C GLY A 25 -10.33 -7.93 12.19
N ASP A 26 -10.22 -8.86 13.15
CA ASP A 26 -9.23 -9.95 13.13
C ASP A 26 -9.64 -11.08 12.19
N ARG A 27 -9.51 -10.85 10.88
CA ARG A 27 -9.65 -11.88 9.84
C ARG A 27 -8.28 -12.29 9.33
N ALA A 28 -8.07 -13.61 9.23
CA ALA A 28 -6.84 -14.15 8.66
C ALA A 28 -6.71 -13.79 7.17
N GLY A 29 -5.47 -13.57 6.72
CA GLY A 29 -5.13 -13.40 5.30
C GLY A 29 -5.44 -12.03 4.69
N LEU A 30 -5.86 -11.03 5.48
CA LEU A 30 -6.10 -9.67 4.95
C LEU A 30 -4.81 -9.04 4.38
N GLY A 31 -3.65 -9.33 4.99
CA GLY A 31 -2.36 -8.84 4.52
C GLY A 31 -1.93 -9.42 3.16
N ASP A 32 -2.38 -10.62 2.80
CA ASP A 32 -1.94 -11.33 1.59
C ASP A 32 -2.38 -10.62 0.29
N VAL A 33 -3.43 -9.80 0.35
CA VAL A 33 -3.96 -9.05 -0.80
C VAL A 33 -3.48 -7.59 -0.82
N ALA A 34 -2.69 -7.17 0.17
CA ALA A 34 -2.22 -5.80 0.31
C ALA A 34 -0.82 -5.61 -0.30
N LEU A 35 -0.54 -4.40 -0.78
CA LEU A 35 0.79 -4.03 -1.27
C LEU A 35 1.56 -3.32 -0.17
N ALA A 36 2.52 -4.01 0.46
CA ALA A 36 3.33 -3.43 1.53
C ALA A 36 4.82 -3.73 1.34
N GLY A 37 5.62 -2.67 1.28
CA GLY A 37 7.06 -2.76 1.07
C GLY A 37 7.67 -1.43 0.67
N THR A 38 8.83 -1.49 0.03
CA THR A 38 9.50 -0.29 -0.50
C THR A 38 8.70 0.34 -1.63
N ALA A 39 9.01 1.59 -1.99
CA ALA A 39 8.36 2.28 -3.11
C ALA A 39 8.42 1.45 -4.42
N ASP A 40 9.58 0.88 -4.73
CA ASP A 40 9.77 0.03 -5.92
C ASP A 40 8.93 -1.26 -5.87
N GLU A 41 8.78 -1.87 -4.69
CA GLU A 41 7.97 -3.07 -4.53
C GLU A 41 6.47 -2.78 -4.68
N VAL A 42 6.02 -1.66 -4.13
CA VAL A 42 4.64 -1.19 -4.28
C VAL A 42 4.38 -0.80 -5.74
N ALA A 43 5.30 -0.08 -6.40
CA ALA A 43 5.18 0.28 -7.81
C ALA A 43 5.13 -0.96 -8.72
N ARG A 44 5.99 -1.95 -8.48
CA ARG A 44 5.96 -3.23 -9.20
C ARG A 44 4.61 -3.93 -9.02
N GLY A 45 4.11 -4.04 -7.79
CA GLY A 45 2.80 -4.65 -7.53
C GLY A 45 1.65 -3.90 -8.21
N LEU A 46 1.69 -2.57 -8.24
CA LEU A 46 0.70 -1.77 -8.98
C LEU A 46 0.78 -1.98 -10.48
N ARG A 47 1.99 -2.11 -11.04
CA ARG A 47 2.17 -2.44 -12.46
C ARG A 47 1.63 -3.84 -12.79
N GLU A 48 1.83 -4.83 -11.94
CA GLU A 48 1.21 -6.15 -12.10
C GLU A 48 -0.33 -6.07 -12.17
N VAL A 49 -0.96 -5.18 -11.40
CA VAL A 49 -2.42 -4.93 -11.46
C VAL A 49 -2.83 -4.21 -12.75
N LEU A 50 -2.05 -3.22 -13.20
CA LEU A 50 -2.28 -2.53 -14.48
C LEU A 50 -2.16 -3.49 -15.67
N ASP A 51 -1.12 -4.32 -15.67
CA ASP A 51 -0.83 -5.31 -16.70
C ASP A 51 -1.91 -6.41 -16.75
N ALA A 52 -2.58 -6.68 -15.61
CA ALA A 52 -3.76 -7.54 -15.55
C ALA A 52 -5.03 -6.90 -16.15
N GLY A 53 -4.95 -5.66 -16.67
CA GLY A 53 -6.02 -4.98 -17.39
C GLY A 53 -6.83 -4.00 -16.55
N ALA A 54 -6.41 -3.67 -15.32
CA ALA A 54 -7.07 -2.65 -14.53
C ALA A 54 -6.91 -1.27 -15.19
N GLN A 55 -8.04 -0.62 -15.51
CA GLN A 55 -8.04 0.72 -16.12
C GLN A 55 -7.99 1.85 -15.07
N THR A 56 -8.46 1.56 -13.86
CA THR A 56 -8.49 2.51 -12.74
C THR A 56 -8.10 1.77 -11.48
N ILE A 57 -7.12 2.29 -10.73
CA ILE A 57 -6.72 1.77 -9.44
C ILE A 57 -6.97 2.84 -8.38
N VAL A 58 -7.76 2.51 -7.36
CA VAL A 58 -7.93 3.35 -6.17
C VAL A 58 -6.88 2.94 -5.13
N LEU A 59 -6.03 3.87 -4.74
CA LEU A 59 -4.98 3.66 -3.74
C LEU A 59 -5.51 4.03 -2.35
N ASN A 60 -5.52 3.06 -1.43
CA ASN A 60 -5.99 3.24 -0.06
C ASN A 60 -4.84 2.97 0.92
N PRO A 61 -4.07 4.01 1.30
CA PRO A 61 -3.14 3.90 2.42
C PRO A 61 -3.85 3.45 3.69
N THR A 62 -3.13 2.75 4.56
CA THR A 62 -3.67 2.24 5.85
C THR A 62 -2.84 2.74 7.03
N GLY A 63 -2.46 4.03 7.01
CA GLY A 63 -1.74 4.67 8.09
C GLY A 63 -2.51 4.56 9.42
N ALA A 64 -1.79 4.59 10.54
CA ALA A 64 -2.44 4.50 11.85
C ALA A 64 -3.17 5.80 12.25
N THR A 65 -2.82 6.91 11.59
CA THR A 65 -3.36 8.25 11.86
C THR A 65 -3.52 9.03 10.57
N ILE A 66 -4.31 10.12 10.62
CA ILE A 66 -4.45 11.05 9.48
C ILE A 66 -3.11 11.65 9.04
N ALA A 67 -2.19 11.87 9.98
CA ALA A 67 -0.86 12.39 9.66
C ALA A 67 -0.04 11.36 8.87
N GLU A 68 -0.14 10.08 9.25
CA GLU A 68 0.49 8.99 8.51
C GLU A 68 -0.17 8.76 7.16
N ASP A 69 -1.49 8.86 7.04
CA ASP A 69 -2.17 8.77 5.74
C ASP A 69 -1.69 9.87 4.81
N ARG A 70 -1.53 11.10 5.31
CA ARG A 70 -0.96 12.21 4.53
C ARG A 70 0.47 11.91 4.08
N GLU A 71 1.33 11.42 4.97
CA GLU A 71 2.70 11.01 4.62
C GLU A 71 2.69 9.93 3.52
N GLN A 72 1.81 8.93 3.64
CA GLN A 72 1.68 7.89 2.63
C GLN A 72 1.22 8.45 1.28
N LEU A 73 0.29 9.41 1.26
CA LEU A 73 -0.11 10.10 0.03
C LEU A 73 1.05 10.89 -0.59
N GLU A 74 1.85 11.57 0.22
CA GLU A 74 3.04 12.30 -0.24
C GLU A 74 4.07 11.35 -0.87
N ARG A 75 4.36 10.22 -0.21
CA ARG A 75 5.26 9.18 -0.73
C ARG A 75 4.71 8.51 -1.99
N LEU A 76 3.42 8.23 -2.05
CA LEU A 76 2.79 7.69 -3.25
C LEU A 76 2.98 8.63 -4.45
N ALA A 77 2.74 9.94 -4.24
CA ALA A 77 2.86 10.95 -5.27
C ALA A 77 4.31 11.17 -5.72
N ALA A 78 5.28 11.13 -4.80
CA ALA A 78 6.68 11.41 -5.08
C ALA A 78 7.46 10.19 -5.57
N ASP A 79 7.25 9.02 -4.96
CA ASP A 79 8.15 7.87 -5.08
C ASP A 79 7.56 6.70 -5.87
N VAL A 80 6.22 6.57 -5.91
CA VAL A 80 5.54 5.39 -6.50
C VAL A 80 4.88 5.70 -7.84
N ILE A 81 3.94 6.65 -7.86
CA ILE A 81 3.14 6.98 -9.05
C ILE A 81 4.02 7.39 -10.25
N PRO A 82 5.10 8.17 -10.10
CA PRO A 82 5.99 8.50 -11.23
C PRO A 82 6.65 7.30 -11.89
N GLN A 83 6.74 6.15 -11.22
CA GLN A 83 7.28 4.93 -11.82
C GLN A 83 6.26 4.24 -12.73
N LEU A 84 4.96 4.58 -12.66
CA LEU A 84 3.88 3.91 -13.39
C LEU A 84 3.57 4.52 -14.76
N THR A 85 4.14 5.68 -15.07
CA THR A 85 3.97 6.41 -16.34
C THR A 85 5.01 6.03 -17.38
#